data_AF-A0A969P3U6-F1
#
_entry.id   AF-A0A969P3U6-F1
#
_cell.length_a   1.000
_cell.length_b   1.000
_cell.length_c   1.000
_cell.angle_alpha   90.00
_cell.angle_beta   90.00
_cell.angle_gamma   90.00
#
_symmetry.space_group_name_H-M   'P 1'
#
loop_
_entity.id
_entity.type
_entity.pdbx_description
1 polymer ?
#
loop_
_entity_poly.entity_id
_entity_poly.type
_entity_poly.pdbx_seq_one_letter_code
_entity_poly.pdbx_strand_id
1 'polypeptide(L)'
;MTIYDTFTPRLDAHWRQFTRGNGRIDLTGSSIRMVTEAASDDQYCNAQLDDFFHPPRNHLRWQPPLRLVLRARFSHPAGVLRGTAGFGFWNNPAFWVEEVRPLLPQATWFFYASAPSNLKLDVHTPGTGWKAATIDTASFPAPLLIPTAPWSFRSCPSRPVIARCGRRFSKPCASVKRP
;
A
#
# COMPACT_ATOMS: atom_id res chain seq x y z
N MET A 1 16.43 -3.52 -14.15
CA MET A 1 16.98 -2.36 -13.42
C MET A 1 17.14 -2.75 -11.96
N THR A 2 18.29 -2.46 -11.35
CA THR A 2 18.57 -2.77 -9.94
C THR A 2 18.76 -1.46 -9.20
N ILE A 3 17.94 -1.20 -8.18
CA ILE A 3 18.14 -0.09 -7.25
C ILE A 3 18.62 -0.68 -5.94
N TYR A 4 19.72 -0.15 -5.43
CA TYR A 4 20.25 -0.45 -4.11
C TYR A 4 20.40 0.87 -3.38
N ASP A 5 19.63 1.05 -2.30
CA ASP A 5 19.65 2.28 -1.51
C ASP A 5 19.89 1.94 -0.05
N THR A 6 20.85 2.64 0.54
CA THR A 6 21.20 2.55 1.98
C THR A 6 20.88 3.85 2.72
N PHE A 7 20.30 4.83 2.01
CA PHE A 7 19.89 6.14 2.52
C PHE A 7 21.03 7.00 3.06
N THR A 8 22.28 6.63 2.76
CA THR A 8 23.50 7.33 3.18
C THR A 8 24.22 7.93 1.96
N PRO A 9 24.72 9.17 2.03
CA PRO A 9 24.49 10.21 3.05
C PRO A 9 23.16 10.95 2.85
N ARG A 10 22.47 10.69 1.74
CA ARG A 10 21.23 11.35 1.34
C ARG A 10 20.32 10.36 0.64
N LEU A 11 19.03 10.70 0.59
CA LEU A 11 18.04 9.99 -0.21
C LEU A 11 18.35 10.13 -1.71
N ASP A 12 18.27 9.04 -2.46
CA ASP A 12 18.41 9.09 -3.92
C ASP A 12 17.29 9.96 -4.55
N ALA A 13 17.62 10.67 -5.63
CA ALA A 13 16.72 11.60 -6.30
C ALA A 13 15.46 10.95 -6.91
N HIS A 14 15.44 9.63 -7.09
CA HIS A 14 14.23 8.95 -7.56
C HIS A 14 13.13 8.87 -6.50
N TRP A 15 13.47 8.96 -5.22
CA TRP A 15 12.49 8.96 -4.15
C TRP A 15 11.87 10.33 -3.98
N ARG A 16 10.58 10.33 -3.71
CA ARG A 16 9.79 11.48 -3.32
C ARG A 16 9.28 11.25 -1.91
N GLN A 17 9.41 12.29 -1.11
CA GLN A 17 8.86 12.35 0.22
C GLN A 17 7.49 13.01 0.15
N PHE A 18 6.48 12.35 0.70
CA PHE A 18 5.15 12.89 0.81
C PHE A 18 4.71 12.84 2.28
N THR A 19 4.52 14.03 2.86
CA THR A 19 4.05 14.19 4.23
C THR A 19 2.75 15.00 4.29
N ARG A 20 1.89 14.67 5.25
CA ARG A 20 0.64 15.38 5.57
C ARG A 20 0.44 15.41 7.08
N GLY A 21 -0.19 16.48 7.57
CA GLY A 21 -0.39 16.69 9.01
C GLY A 21 0.96 16.70 9.75
N ASN A 22 1.01 15.98 10.88
CA ASN A 22 2.21 15.82 11.71
C ASN A 22 3.19 14.73 11.20
N GLY A 23 3.07 14.32 9.94
CA GLY A 23 3.94 13.33 9.33
C GLY A 23 5.34 13.88 9.05
N ARG A 24 6.37 13.11 9.40
CA ARG A 24 7.78 13.49 9.19
C ARG A 24 8.61 12.32 8.68
N ILE A 25 9.64 12.63 7.90
CA ILE A 25 10.61 11.68 7.39
C ILE A 25 12.00 12.16 7.80
N ASP A 26 12.64 11.41 8.69
CA ASP A 26 13.97 11.72 9.22
C ASP A 26 15.01 10.76 8.64
N LEU A 27 16.08 11.29 8.04
CA LEU A 27 17.25 10.48 7.67
C LEU A 27 18.09 10.19 8.92
N THR A 28 18.34 8.91 9.18
CA THR A 28 19.02 8.42 10.39
C THR A 28 20.31 7.68 10.04
N GLY A 29 21.14 8.29 9.18
CA GLY A 29 22.34 7.66 8.64
C GLY A 29 22.01 6.59 7.61
N SER A 30 21.88 5.33 8.05
CA SER A 30 21.63 4.16 7.19
C SER A 30 20.17 3.71 7.12
N SER A 31 19.26 4.48 7.73
CA SER A 31 17.83 4.21 7.69
C SER A 31 17.00 5.48 7.54
N ILE A 32 15.78 5.31 7.03
CA ILE A 32 14.75 6.34 7.06
C ILE A 32 13.82 6.04 8.23
N ARG A 33 13.51 7.07 9.02
CA ARG A 33 12.48 7.01 10.05
C ARG A 33 11.27 7.79 9.58
N MET A 34 10.15 7.08 9.41
CA MET A 34 8.85 7.67 9.12
C MET A 34 8.09 7.82 10.44
N VAL A 35 7.65 9.03 10.73
CA VAL A 35 7.07 9.44 12.01
C VAL A 35 5.69 10.04 11.77
N THR A 36 4.73 9.65 12.59
CA THR A 36 3.37 10.21 12.63
C THR A 36 3.00 10.56 14.09
N GLU A 37 3.99 10.99 14.88
CA GLU A 37 3.82 11.43 16.26
C GLU A 37 2.77 12.54 16.35
N ALA A 38 1.96 12.50 17.41
CA ALA A 38 0.82 13.39 17.61
C ALA A 38 -0.21 13.38 16.46
N ALA A 39 -0.38 12.24 15.76
CA ALA A 39 -1.59 12.03 14.97
C ALA A 39 -2.81 12.00 15.89
N SER A 40 -3.83 12.77 15.53
CA SER A 40 -5.12 12.89 16.22
C SER A 40 -6.24 12.36 15.33
N ASP A 41 -7.40 12.09 15.92
CA ASP A 41 -8.54 11.53 15.20
C ASP A 41 -9.25 12.53 14.27
N ASP A 42 -8.91 13.82 14.36
CA ASP A 42 -9.48 14.92 13.59
C ASP A 42 -8.67 15.29 12.33
N GLN A 43 -7.43 14.81 12.21
CA GLN A 43 -6.55 15.18 11.10
C GLN A 43 -5.83 13.98 10.49
N TYR A 44 -5.87 13.91 9.15
CA TYR A 44 -5.08 12.95 8.40
C TYR A 44 -3.57 13.23 8.55
N CYS A 45 -2.83 12.23 9.01
CA CYS A 45 -1.38 12.28 9.20
C CYS A 45 -0.70 11.18 8.35
N ASN A 46 0.32 11.55 7.57
CA ASN A 46 1.01 10.61 6.68
C ASN A 46 2.49 10.95 6.54
N ALA A 47 3.33 9.92 6.53
CA ALA A 47 4.74 9.99 6.18
C ALA A 47 5.04 8.86 5.18
N GLN A 48 5.30 9.21 3.94
CA GLN A 48 5.41 8.28 2.83
C GLN A 48 6.63 8.57 1.96
N LEU A 49 7.27 7.49 1.51
CA LEU A 49 8.30 7.52 0.49
C LEU A 49 7.77 6.79 -0.76
N ASP A 50 7.81 7.45 -1.92
CA ASP A 50 7.33 6.89 -3.19
C ASP A 50 8.16 7.36 -4.39
N ASP A 51 7.83 6.89 -5.59
CA ASP A 51 8.55 7.22 -6.83
C ASP A 51 7.62 7.44 -8.05
N PHE A 52 6.31 7.63 -7.81
CA PHE A 52 5.31 7.63 -8.89
C PHE A 52 5.04 9.00 -9.54
N PHE A 53 5.66 10.09 -9.06
CA PHE A 53 5.39 11.46 -9.55
C PHE A 53 6.20 11.91 -10.79
N HIS A 54 6.95 11.04 -11.47
CA HIS A 54 7.81 11.44 -12.60
C HIS A 54 7.69 10.67 -13.93
N PRO A 55 7.41 9.36 -13.99
CA PRO A 55 7.25 8.70 -15.28
C PRO A 55 5.85 8.95 -15.87
N PRO A 56 5.71 9.05 -17.21
CA PRO A 56 4.41 8.93 -17.84
C PRO A 56 3.77 7.59 -17.41
N ARG A 57 2.47 7.62 -17.13
CA ARG A 57 1.70 6.51 -16.51
C ARG A 57 1.73 5.18 -17.27
N ASN A 58 2.21 5.18 -18.51
CA ASN A 58 2.45 4.00 -19.33
C ASN A 58 3.83 3.34 -19.08
N HIS A 59 4.68 3.93 -18.24
CA HIS A 59 6.02 3.44 -17.96
C HIS A 59 6.28 3.38 -16.46
N LEU A 60 5.57 2.48 -15.78
CA LEU A 60 5.91 2.13 -14.40
C LEU A 60 7.37 1.66 -14.36
N ARG A 61 8.18 2.28 -13.48
CA ARG A 61 9.60 1.96 -13.30
C ARG A 61 9.81 0.48 -12.99
N TRP A 62 8.87 -0.09 -12.24
CA TRP A 62 8.93 -1.47 -11.75
C TRP A 62 8.07 -2.37 -12.62
N GLN A 63 8.71 -3.28 -13.35
CA GLN A 63 8.04 -4.28 -14.18
C GLN A 63 8.52 -5.69 -13.82
N PRO A 64 7.64 -6.71 -13.89
CA PRO A 64 8.03 -8.09 -13.69
C PRO A 64 8.96 -8.60 -14.82
N PRO A 65 9.85 -9.55 -14.54
CA PRO A 65 10.14 -10.11 -13.21
C PRO A 65 10.93 -9.10 -12.36
N LEU A 66 10.50 -8.93 -11.10
CA LEU A 66 11.14 -8.02 -10.14
C LEU A 66 11.30 -8.68 -8.78
N ARG A 67 12.28 -8.21 -8.00
CA ARG A 67 12.50 -8.62 -6.62
C ARG A 67 12.66 -7.39 -5.73
N LEU A 68 11.85 -7.33 -4.67
CA LEU A 68 11.99 -6.34 -3.59
C LEU A 68 12.62 -7.00 -2.38
N VAL A 69 13.73 -6.43 -1.90
CA VAL A 69 14.35 -6.80 -0.62
C VAL A 69 14.43 -5.54 0.20
N LEU A 70 13.77 -5.53 1.35
CA LEU A 70 13.82 -4.41 2.29
C LEU A 70 13.89 -4.92 3.72
N ARG A 71 14.46 -4.09 4.59
CA ARG A 71 14.44 -4.28 6.04
C ARG A 71 13.66 -3.12 6.63
N ALA A 72 12.57 -3.44 7.32
CA ALA A 72 11.72 -2.48 7.99
C ALA A 72 11.48 -2.93 9.43
N ARG A 73 11.34 -1.95 10.33
CA ARG A 73 10.94 -2.15 11.72
C ARG A 73 9.81 -1.19 12.04
N PHE A 74 8.79 -1.68 12.73
CA PHE A 74 7.70 -0.86 13.23
C PHE A 74 7.96 -0.49 14.69
N SER A 75 7.49 0.69 15.11
CA SER A 75 7.68 1.19 16.47
C SER A 75 7.00 0.31 17.52
N HIS A 76 5.90 -0.37 17.14
CA HIS A 76 5.08 -1.19 18.03
C HIS A 76 4.77 -2.55 17.39
N PRO A 77 4.48 -3.59 18.21
CA PRO A 77 4.00 -4.86 17.70
C PRO A 77 2.61 -4.73 17.06
N ALA A 78 2.25 -5.73 16.26
CA ALA A 78 0.90 -5.85 15.71
C ALA A 78 -0.15 -5.88 16.84
N GLY A 79 -1.28 -5.23 16.62
CA GLY A 79 -2.34 -5.05 17.63
C GLY A 79 -2.17 -3.80 18.47
N VAL A 80 -0.94 -3.33 18.69
CA VAL A 80 -0.65 -2.07 19.40
C VAL A 80 -0.41 -0.92 18.42
N LEU A 81 0.22 -1.20 17.28
CA LEU A 81 0.43 -0.20 16.23
C LEU A 81 -0.92 0.38 15.75
N ARG A 82 -1.02 1.71 15.77
CA ARG A 82 -2.19 2.49 15.35
C ARG A 82 -2.05 2.98 13.91
N GLY A 83 -3.19 3.20 13.25
CA GLY A 83 -3.25 3.62 11.86
C GLY A 83 -2.92 2.49 10.88
N THR A 84 -2.31 2.86 9.76
CA THR A 84 -1.91 1.96 8.69
C THR A 84 -0.41 2.08 8.44
N ALA A 85 0.21 0.99 8.01
CA ALA A 85 1.63 0.99 7.68
C ALA A 85 1.92 -0.07 6.63
N GLY A 86 2.92 0.12 5.78
CA GLY A 86 3.21 -0.87 4.76
C GLY A 86 4.21 -0.42 3.72
N PHE A 87 4.41 -1.28 2.73
CA PHE A 87 5.30 -1.08 1.61
C PHE A 87 4.89 -1.97 0.44
N GLY A 88 5.31 -1.58 -0.77
CA GLY A 88 5.18 -2.40 -1.97
C GLY A 88 4.97 -1.55 -3.22
N PHE A 89 4.37 -2.16 -4.25
CA PHE A 89 4.19 -1.53 -5.55
C PHE A 89 2.75 -1.09 -5.73
N TRP A 90 2.56 0.14 -6.22
CA TRP A 90 1.25 0.69 -6.54
C TRP A 90 1.31 1.60 -7.75
N ASN A 91 0.35 1.47 -8.67
CA ASN A 91 0.26 2.33 -9.84
C ASN A 91 -0.50 3.65 -9.61
N ASN A 92 -0.92 3.94 -8.37
CA ASN A 92 -1.67 5.14 -7.96
C ASN A 92 -2.80 5.50 -8.95
N PRO A 93 -3.93 4.75 -8.96
CA PRO A 93 -5.06 4.92 -9.87
C PRO A 93 -5.87 6.19 -9.54
N ALA A 94 -5.26 7.36 -9.72
CA ALA A 94 -5.85 8.70 -9.80
C ALA A 94 -6.99 9.05 -8.80
N PHE A 95 -6.81 8.81 -7.50
CA PHE A 95 -7.80 9.24 -6.51
C PHE A 95 -7.46 10.58 -5.81
N TRP A 96 -6.27 11.14 -6.03
CA TRP A 96 -5.73 12.23 -5.19
C TRP A 96 -5.05 13.38 -5.95
N VAL A 97 -5.05 13.36 -7.28
CA VAL A 97 -4.45 14.41 -8.12
C VAL A 97 -5.46 14.75 -9.21
N GLU A 98 -5.98 15.97 -9.18
CA GLU A 98 -7.12 16.44 -9.99
C GLU A 98 -6.86 16.40 -11.51
N GLU A 99 -5.61 16.29 -11.93
CA GLU A 99 -5.19 16.43 -13.34
C GLU A 99 -4.93 15.09 -14.06
N VAL A 100 -5.36 13.98 -13.47
CA VAL A 100 -4.87 12.66 -13.89
C VAL A 100 -5.98 11.76 -14.44
N ARG A 101 -5.76 11.19 -15.64
CA ARG A 101 -6.63 10.13 -16.18
C ARG A 101 -6.66 8.91 -15.24
N PRO A 102 -7.84 8.42 -14.84
CA PRO A 102 -7.95 7.24 -13.99
C PRO A 102 -7.35 6.01 -14.66
N LEU A 103 -6.56 5.26 -13.89
CA LEU A 103 -6.04 3.95 -14.27
C LEU A 103 -6.79 2.86 -13.50
N LEU A 104 -6.76 1.65 -14.05
CA LEU A 104 -7.21 0.46 -13.33
C LEU A 104 -6.23 0.17 -12.18
N PRO A 105 -6.72 0.03 -10.93
CA PRO A 105 -5.87 -0.28 -9.78
C PRO A 105 -5.01 -1.53 -9.97
N GLN A 106 -3.70 -1.36 -9.78
CA GLN A 106 -2.75 -2.46 -9.70
C GLN A 106 -1.82 -2.23 -8.51
N ALA A 107 -1.75 -3.20 -7.61
CA ALA A 107 -0.86 -3.12 -6.46
C ALA A 107 -0.40 -4.50 -5.99
N THR A 108 0.78 -4.55 -5.40
CA THR A 108 1.28 -5.68 -4.60
C THR A 108 1.89 -5.12 -3.33
N TRP A 109 1.28 -5.41 -2.19
CA TRP A 109 1.55 -4.74 -0.91
C TRP A 109 1.70 -5.69 0.26
N PHE A 110 2.58 -5.29 1.18
CA PHE A 110 2.58 -5.74 2.56
C PHE A 110 2.03 -4.60 3.41
N PHE A 111 0.87 -4.81 4.00
CA PHE A 111 0.09 -3.76 4.63
C PHE A 111 -0.43 -4.19 6.00
N TYR A 112 -0.37 -3.28 6.96
CA TYR A 112 -0.92 -3.40 8.30
C TYR A 112 -2.09 -2.44 8.46
N ALA A 113 -3.17 -2.94 9.04
CA ALA A 113 -4.32 -2.15 9.45
C ALA A 113 -4.55 -2.32 10.95
N SER A 114 -4.56 -1.23 11.72
CA SER A 114 -4.96 -1.25 13.12
C SER A 114 -6.44 -1.63 13.29
N ALA A 115 -6.86 -1.93 14.52
CA ALA A 115 -8.23 -2.36 14.79
C ALA A 115 -9.31 -1.38 14.28
N PRO A 116 -9.20 -0.05 14.52
CA PRO A 116 -10.16 0.92 14.00
C PRO A 116 -10.21 1.01 12.46
N SER A 117 -9.11 0.72 11.76
CA SER A 117 -9.04 0.84 10.30
C SER A 117 -9.88 -0.21 9.57
N ASN A 118 -10.02 -1.43 10.15
CA ASN A 118 -10.84 -2.53 9.64
C ASN A 118 -10.83 -2.71 8.09
N LEU A 119 -9.64 -2.75 7.48
CA LEU A 119 -9.49 -2.85 6.03
C LEU A 119 -9.66 -4.30 5.53
N LYS A 120 -10.91 -4.66 5.20
CA LYS A 120 -11.27 -5.99 4.69
C LYS A 120 -11.11 -6.08 3.17
N LEU A 121 -10.02 -6.71 2.73
CA LEU A 121 -9.71 -6.91 1.30
C LEU A 121 -10.28 -8.22 0.72
N ASP A 122 -10.69 -9.15 1.59
CA ASP A 122 -11.27 -10.44 1.24
C ASP A 122 -12.31 -10.86 2.31
N VAL A 123 -13.30 -11.65 1.92
CA VAL A 123 -14.42 -12.06 2.78
C VAL A 123 -13.96 -12.84 4.02
N HIS A 124 -12.90 -13.63 3.87
CA HIS A 124 -12.41 -14.55 4.89
C HIS A 124 -11.18 -14.00 5.62
N THR A 125 -10.59 -12.92 5.13
CA THR A 125 -9.45 -12.26 5.76
C THR A 125 -9.94 -11.22 6.78
N PRO A 126 -9.45 -11.24 8.03
CA PRO A 126 -9.75 -10.20 9.01
C PRO A 126 -9.39 -8.82 8.48
N GLY A 127 -10.18 -7.79 8.78
CA GLY A 127 -9.88 -6.41 8.34
C GLY A 127 -8.64 -5.81 9.01
N THR A 128 -8.21 -6.38 10.13
CA THR A 128 -7.14 -5.86 10.99
C THR A 128 -5.87 -6.72 10.84
N GLY A 129 -4.72 -6.22 11.28
CA GLY A 129 -3.44 -6.93 11.23
C GLY A 129 -2.72 -6.89 9.88
N TRP A 130 -1.59 -7.62 9.82
CA TRP A 130 -0.70 -7.72 8.67
C TRP A 130 -1.26 -8.60 7.55
N LYS A 131 -1.15 -8.09 6.33
CA LYS A 131 -1.62 -8.72 5.10
C LYS A 131 -0.56 -8.57 4.02
N ALA A 132 -0.31 -9.65 3.28
CA ALA A 132 0.22 -9.53 1.92
C ALA A 132 -0.99 -9.55 0.98
N ALA A 133 -1.08 -8.64 0.02
CA ALA A 133 -2.20 -8.59 -0.91
C ALA A 133 -1.76 -8.10 -2.30
N THR A 134 -2.43 -8.63 -3.32
CA THR A 134 -2.26 -8.19 -4.70
C THR A 134 -3.62 -7.87 -5.28
N ILE A 135 -3.70 -6.75 -5.99
CA ILE A 135 -4.83 -6.38 -6.83
C ILE A 135 -4.29 -6.14 -8.23
N ASP A 136 -4.96 -6.72 -9.22
CA ASP A 136 -4.72 -6.44 -10.62
C ASP A 136 -6.06 -6.40 -11.33
N THR A 137 -6.59 -5.19 -11.53
CA THR A 137 -7.85 -5.00 -12.24
C THR A 137 -7.65 -4.73 -13.73
N ALA A 138 -6.41 -4.65 -14.22
CA ALA A 138 -6.13 -4.50 -15.64
C ALA A 138 -6.10 -5.84 -16.38
N SER A 139 -5.80 -6.93 -15.67
CA SER A 139 -5.80 -8.28 -16.24
C SER A 139 -7.21 -8.81 -16.51
N PHE A 140 -7.38 -9.48 -17.65
CA PHE A 140 -8.63 -10.15 -18.01
C PHE A 140 -9.01 -11.24 -16.96
N PRO A 141 -10.30 -11.40 -16.60
CA PRO A 141 -11.48 -10.68 -17.09
C PRO A 141 -11.87 -9.45 -16.26
N ALA A 142 -11.00 -8.93 -15.37
CA ALA A 142 -11.39 -7.91 -14.41
C ALA A 142 -12.05 -6.64 -15.05
N PRO A 143 -11.60 -6.14 -16.21
CA PRO A 143 -12.28 -5.03 -16.88
C PRO A 143 -13.73 -5.32 -17.32
N LEU A 144 -14.06 -6.58 -17.62
CA LEU A 144 -15.43 -6.96 -18.03
C LEU A 144 -16.44 -6.85 -16.88
N LEU A 145 -15.97 -6.83 -15.64
CA LEU A 145 -16.83 -6.71 -14.46
C LEU A 145 -17.15 -5.26 -14.11
N ILE A 146 -16.47 -4.27 -14.71
CA ILE A 146 -16.63 -2.84 -14.42
C ILE A 146 -18.10 -2.38 -14.59
N PRO A 147 -18.84 -2.74 -15.67
CA PRO A 147 -20.23 -2.31 -15.83
C PRO A 147 -21.15 -2.85 -14.74
N THR A 148 -20.84 -4.02 -14.16
CA THR A 148 -21.63 -4.63 -13.07
C THR A 148 -21.23 -4.14 -11.67
N ALA A 149 -20.13 -3.38 -11.56
CA ALA A 149 -19.61 -2.91 -10.28
C ALA A 149 -20.66 -2.12 -9.46
N PRO A 150 -21.42 -1.16 -10.02
CA PRO A 150 -22.43 -0.41 -9.25
C PRO A 150 -23.50 -1.30 -8.61
N TRP A 151 -23.87 -2.41 -9.26
CA TRP A 151 -24.88 -3.35 -8.75
C TRP A 151 -24.31 -4.30 -7.68
N SER A 152 -23.02 -4.62 -7.77
CA SER A 152 -22.33 -5.42 -6.76
C SER A 152 -22.17 -4.71 -5.40
N PHE A 153 -22.14 -3.38 -5.38
CA PHE A 153 -22.09 -2.60 -4.13
C PHE A 153 -23.43 -2.58 -3.38
N ARG A 154 -24.56 -2.76 -4.07
CA ARG A 154 -25.90 -2.69 -3.46
C ARG A 154 -26.36 -4.02 -2.85
N SER A 155 -25.65 -5.10 -3.13
CA SER A 155 -26.05 -6.45 -2.73
C SER A 155 -24.88 -7.23 -2.13
N CYS A 156 -24.48 -6.90 -0.90
CA CYS A 156 -23.76 -7.84 -0.04
C CYS A 156 -23.58 -7.38 1.42
N PRO A 157 -24.07 -8.16 2.39
CA PRO A 157 -23.34 -8.49 3.60
C PRO A 157 -22.36 -9.66 3.39
N SER A 158 -22.39 -10.36 2.25
CA SER A 158 -21.67 -11.63 2.12
C SER A 158 -21.40 -12.04 0.67
N ARG A 159 -20.15 -11.79 0.21
CA ARG A 159 -19.47 -12.27 -1.02
C ARG A 159 -19.46 -11.32 -2.24
N PRO A 160 -18.49 -10.37 -2.33
CA PRO A 160 -18.23 -9.68 -3.59
C PRO A 160 -17.68 -10.65 -4.64
N VAL A 161 -18.26 -10.61 -5.84
CA VAL A 161 -17.86 -11.38 -7.02
C VAL A 161 -16.46 -10.98 -7.55
N ILE A 162 -15.97 -9.78 -7.18
CA ILE A 162 -14.59 -9.33 -7.42
C ILE A 162 -13.55 -10.21 -6.69
N ALA A 163 -13.99 -10.99 -5.70
CA ALA A 163 -13.09 -11.83 -4.93
C ALA A 163 -12.42 -12.95 -5.73
N ARG A 164 -12.75 -13.25 -6.99
CA ARG A 164 -12.03 -14.32 -7.72
C ARG A 164 -10.64 -13.92 -8.22
N CYS A 165 -10.36 -12.63 -8.45
CA CYS A 165 -9.01 -12.14 -8.78
C CYS A 165 -8.16 -11.80 -7.55
N GLY A 166 -8.77 -11.29 -6.46
CA GLY A 166 -8.06 -10.99 -5.20
C GLY A 166 -7.81 -12.21 -4.29
N ARG A 167 -8.58 -13.30 -4.46
CA ARG A 167 -8.53 -14.48 -3.57
C ARG A 167 -7.18 -15.18 -3.50
N ARG A 168 -6.31 -14.99 -4.50
CA ARG A 168 -5.14 -15.87 -4.63
C ARG A 168 -4.01 -15.55 -3.66
N PHE A 169 -3.98 -14.34 -3.06
CA PHE A 169 -2.81 -13.93 -2.27
C PHE A 169 -3.08 -13.08 -1.01
N SER A 170 -4.32 -12.84 -0.56
CA SER A 170 -4.54 -12.23 0.77
C SER A 170 -4.25 -13.23 1.89
N LYS A 171 -2.99 -13.38 2.27
CA LYS A 171 -2.61 -14.21 3.41
C LYS A 171 -2.41 -13.31 4.64
N PRO A 172 -3.02 -13.65 5.80
CA PRO A 172 -2.57 -13.08 7.06
C PRO A 172 -1.11 -13.45 7.24
N CYS A 173 -0.25 -12.46 7.44
CA CYS A 173 1.16 -12.72 7.69
C CYS A 173 1.26 -13.20 9.14
N ALA A 174 1.48 -14.51 9.34
CA ALA A 174 1.74 -15.04 10.67
C ALA A 174 3.02 -14.41 11.22
N SER A 175 2.92 -13.96 12.47
CA SER A 175 3.92 -13.25 13.28
C SER A 175 5.38 -13.47 12.87
N VAL A 176 6.10 -12.35 12.73
CA VAL A 176 7.57 -12.29 12.62
C VAL A 176 8.18 -13.10 13.75
N LYS A 177 8.87 -14.20 13.43
CA LYS A 177 9.75 -14.89 14.39
C LYS A 177 10.80 -13.86 14.87
N ARG A 178 10.81 -13.60 16.17
CA ARG A 178 11.89 -12.85 16.81
C ARG A 178 13.20 -13.63 16.61
N PRO A 179 14.33 -12.96 16.29
CA PRO A 179 15.64 -13.57 16.48
C PRO A 179 15.87 -13.87 17.97
#